data_AF-A0A511QZW2-F1
#
_entry.id   AF-A0A511QZW2-F1
#
_cell.length_a   1.000
_cell.length_b   1.000
_cell.length_c   1.000
_cell.angle_alpha   90.00
_cell.angle_beta   90.00
_cell.angle_gamma   90.00
#
_symmetry.space_group_name_H-M   'P 1'
#
loop_
_entity.id
_entity.type
_entity.pdbx_description
1 polymer ?
#
loop_
_entity_poly.entity_id
_entity_poly.type
_entity_poly.pdbx_seq_one_letter_code
_entity_poly.pdbx_strand_id
1 'polypeptide(L)' 'MESVWDYPRPPRCEPTSRRIQVRLGELIIADSNRAYRVLETSHPPVYYLSPADIRMDLLEATSRETYCEFKGRA' A
#
# COMPACT_ATOMS: atom_id res chain seq x y z
N MET A 1 0.41 0.10 22.84
CA MET A 1 0.86 0.94 21.70
C MET A 1 1.51 0.02 20.71
N GLU A 2 1.24 0.17 19.41
CA GLU A 2 1.90 -0.64 18.38
C GLU A 2 3.30 -0.07 18.09
N SER A 3 4.31 -0.93 17.93
CA SER A 3 5.68 -0.55 17.61
C SER A 3 6.08 -1.09 16.24
N VAL A 4 6.69 -0.24 15.42
CA VAL A 4 7.22 -0.63 14.10
C VAL A 4 8.38 -1.63 14.20
N TRP A 5 8.98 -1.76 15.39
CA TRP A 5 10.05 -2.72 15.65
C TRP A 5 9.53 -4.15 15.85
N ASP A 6 8.23 -4.31 16.13
CA ASP A 6 7.59 -5.61 16.33
C ASP A 6 7.08 -6.23 15.00
N TYR A 7 7.19 -5.52 13.89
CA TYR A 7 6.79 -6.02 12.58
C TYR A 7 7.82 -7.03 12.02
N PRO A 8 7.39 -8.09 11.35
CA PRO A 8 8.27 -9.17 10.91
C PRO A 8 9.03 -8.84 9.61
N ARG A 9 10.08 -9.64 9.35
CA ARG A 9 10.62 -9.88 8.00
C ARG A 9 10.58 -11.40 7.74
N PRO A 10 9.94 -11.88 6.66
CA PRO A 10 9.24 -11.12 5.62
C PRO A 10 8.06 -10.28 6.13
N PRO A 11 7.67 -9.21 5.43
CA PRO A 11 6.54 -8.37 5.81
C PRO A 11 5.25 -9.16 5.94
N ARG A 12 4.41 -8.78 6.91
CA ARG A 12 3.09 -9.38 7.10
C ARG A 12 2.03 -8.54 6.39
N CYS A 13 1.15 -9.20 5.65
CA CYS A 13 0.01 -8.58 4.97
C CYS A 13 -1.29 -8.99 5.66
N GLU A 14 -2.09 -8.01 6.08
CA GLU A 14 -3.35 -8.23 6.79
C GLU A 14 -4.49 -7.49 6.07
N PRO A 15 -5.65 -8.14 5.82
CA PRO A 15 -6.82 -7.41 5.31
C PRO A 15 -7.29 -6.37 6.34
N THR A 16 -7.77 -5.23 5.86
CA THR A 16 -8.34 -4.19 6.73
C THR A 16 -9.70 -3.72 6.22
N SER A 17 -10.61 -3.44 7.16
CA SER A 17 -11.93 -2.84 6.89
C SER A 17 -11.91 -1.30 6.91
N ARG A 18 -10.73 -0.70 7.16
CA ARG A 18 -10.58 0.76 7.13
C ARG A 18 -10.80 1.27 5.72
N ARG A 19 -11.51 2.39 5.60
CA ARG A 19 -11.58 3.14 4.35
C ARG A 19 -10.27 3.90 4.13
N ILE A 20 -9.61 3.66 3.00
CA ILE A 20 -8.37 4.30 2.60
C ILE A 20 -8.66 5.22 1.41
N GLN A 21 -8.39 6.52 1.58
CA GLN A 21 -8.45 7.50 0.50
C GLN A 21 -7.07 8.05 0.20
N VAL A 22 -6.70 8.03 -1.08
CA VAL A 22 -5.49 8.68 -1.60
C VAL A 22 -5.93 9.92 -2.37
N ARG A 23 -5.45 11.09 -1.94
CA ARG A 23 -5.82 12.38 -2.53
C ARG A 23 -4.60 13.13 -3.02
N LEU A 24 -4.76 13.87 -4.12
CA LEU A 24 -3.83 14.88 -4.60
C LEU A 24 -4.58 16.22 -4.61
N GLY A 25 -4.34 17.03 -3.60
CA GLY A 25 -5.21 18.19 -3.31
C GLY A 25 -6.65 17.74 -3.08
N GLU A 26 -7.60 18.31 -3.82
CA GLU A 26 -9.02 17.94 -3.71
C GLU A 26 -9.38 16.66 -4.48
N LEU A 27 -8.55 16.24 -5.43
CA LEU A 27 -8.81 15.08 -6.29
C LEU A 27 -8.56 13.76 -5.54
N ILE A 28 -9.56 12.88 -5.52
CA ILE A 28 -9.44 11.51 -5.01
C ILE A 28 -8.91 10.62 -6.14
N ILE A 29 -7.72 10.05 -5.96
CA ILE A 29 -7.09 9.10 -6.90
C ILE A 29 -7.51 7.67 -6.58
N ALA A 30 -7.69 7.34 -5.30
CA ALA A 30 -8.16 6.03 -4.87
C ALA A 30 -9.06 6.14 -3.64
N ASP A 31 -10.08 5.29 -3.57
CA ASP A 31 -11.01 5.18 -2.44
C ASP A 31 -11.41 3.71 -2.28
N SER A 32 -10.86 3.05 -1.27
CA SER A 32 -11.06 1.62 -1.06
C SER A 32 -11.52 1.31 0.35
N ASN A 33 -12.40 0.33 0.49
CA ASN A 33 -12.78 -0.31 1.75
C ASN A 33 -12.25 -1.75 1.85
N ARG A 34 -11.41 -2.18 0.90
CA ARG A 34 -10.85 -3.52 0.75
C ARG A 34 -9.35 -3.45 0.51
N ALA A 35 -8.64 -2.97 1.51
CA ALA A 35 -7.19 -2.80 1.46
C ALA A 35 -6.47 -3.91 2.25
N TYR A 36 -5.19 -4.07 1.96
CA TYR A 36 -4.26 -4.81 2.82
C TYR A 36 -3.34 -3.83 3.51
N ARG A 37 -3.19 -3.96 4.83
CA ARG A 37 -2.18 -3.30 5.63
C ARG A 37 -0.92 -4.16 5.60
N VAL A 38 0.20 -3.57 5.18
CA VAL A 38 1.51 -4.22 5.08
C VAL A 38 2.40 -3.72 6.21
N LEU A 39 2.90 -4.66 7.01
CA LEU A 39 3.69 -4.42 8.22
C LEU A 39 5.12 -4.92 8.01
N GLU A 40 6.05 -3.98 7.99
CA GLU A 40 7.47 -4.25 7.78
C GLU A 40 8.30 -3.51 8.82
N THR A 41 9.26 -4.23 9.42
CA THR A 41 10.11 -3.69 10.50
C THR A 41 10.61 -2.29 10.16
N SER A 42 10.61 -1.41 11.17
CA SER A 42 11.11 -0.02 11.13
C SER A 42 10.34 0.96 10.24
N HIS A 43 9.21 0.58 9.64
CA HIS A 43 8.40 1.47 8.81
C HIS A 43 6.96 1.59 9.33
N PRO A 44 6.31 2.77 9.20
CA PRO A 44 4.87 2.87 9.39
C PRO A 44 4.13 1.92 8.44
N PRO A 45 2.93 1.45 8.81
CA PRO A 45 2.13 0.59 7.96
C PRO A 45 1.85 1.23 6.60
N VAL A 46 2.04 0.44 5.54
CA VAL A 46 1.68 0.83 4.16
C VAL A 46 0.38 0.11 3.77
N TYR A 47 -0.38 0.67 2.83
CA TYR A 47 -1.61 0.06 2.35
C TYR A 47 -1.51 -0.32 0.88
N TYR A 48 -1.83 -1.56 0.58
CA TYR A 48 -2.05 -2.03 -0.80
C TYR A 48 -3.54 -2.01 -1.11
N LEU A 49 -3.86 -1.39 -2.24
CA LEU A 49 -5.22 -1.18 -2.72
C LEU A 49 -5.46 -2.04 -3.96
N SER A 50 -6.70 -2.48 -4.15
CA SER A 50 -7.08 -3.13 -5.41
C SER A 50 -7.03 -2.11 -6.56
N PRO A 51 -6.52 -2.47 -7.75
CA PRO A 51 -6.59 -1.62 -8.94
C PRO A 51 -8.00 -1.16 -9.30
N ALA A 52 -9.03 -1.94 -8.95
CA ALA A 52 -10.43 -1.60 -9.19
C ALA A 52 -10.93 -0.41 -8.35
N ASP A 53 -10.22 -0.04 -7.29
CA ASP A 53 -10.54 1.08 -6.41
C ASP A 53 -9.68 2.32 -6.70
N ILE A 54 -8.87 2.25 -7.77
CA ILE A 54 -7.92 3.29 -8.20
C ILE A 54 -8.40 3.86 -9.55
N ARG A 55 -8.35 5.18 -9.70
CA ARG A 55 -8.54 5.89 -10.96
C ARG A 55 -7.34 5.66 -11.89
N MET A 56 -7.25 4.46 -12.46
CA MET A 56 -6.15 4.05 -13.35
C MET A 56 -6.04 4.92 -14.60
N ASP A 57 -7.11 5.61 -15.00
CA ASP A 57 -7.12 6.61 -16.09
C ASP A 57 -6.27 7.85 -15.79
N LEU A 58 -5.90 8.08 -14.52
CA LEU A 58 -5.03 9.17 -14.09
C LEU A 58 -3.55 8.74 -13.96
N LEU A 59 -3.23 7.48 -14.24
CA LEU A 59 -1.90 6.92 -14.03
C LEU A 59 -1.25 6.54 -15.37
N GLU A 60 0.04 6.81 -15.48
CA GLU A 60 0.88 6.35 -16.58
C GLU A 60 1.94 5.39 -16.05
N ALA A 61 2.12 4.26 -16.74
CA ALA A 61 3.13 3.29 -16.38
C ALA A 61 4.53 3.85 -16.65
N THR A 62 5.46 3.66 -15.71
CA THR A 62 6.86 4.04 -15.89
C THR A 62 7.73 2.81 -16.15
N SER A 63 8.87 2.98 -16.83
CA SER A 63 9.86 1.91 -17.01
C SER A 63 10.76 1.68 -15.80
N ARG A 64 10.59 2.46 -14.72
CA ARG A 64 11.40 2.33 -13.51
C ARG A 64 10.94 1.10 -12.74
N GLU A 65 11.88 0.22 -12.43
CA GLU A 65 11.64 -0.94 -11.60
C GLU A 65 12.60 -0.99 -10.40
N THR A 66 12.14 -1.60 -9.33
CA THR A 66 12.96 -1.93 -8.15
C THR A 66 12.72 -3.36 -7.70
N TYR A 67 13.68 -3.94 -6.98
CA TYR A 67 13.57 -5.29 -6.46
C TYR A 67 13.76 -5.32 -4.94
N CYS A 68 12.89 -6.06 -4.26
CA CYS A 68 13.01 -6.42 -2.87
C CYS A 68 12.96 -7.95 -2.73
N GLU A 69 13.86 -8.52 -1.94
CA GLU A 69 13.95 -9.95 -1.68
C GLU A 69 12.68 -10.56 -1.06
N PHE A 70 11.85 -9.73 -0.40
CA PHE A 70 10.61 -10.17 0.24
C PHE A 70 9.34 -9.87 -0.58
N LYS A 71 9.37 -8.86 -1.46
CA LYS A 71 8.17 -8.38 -2.18
C LYS A 71 8.25 -8.57 -3.69
N GLY A 72 9.42 -8.93 -4.23
CA GLY A 72 9.65 -9.07 -5.65
C GLY A 72 9.87 -7.74 -6.36
N ARG A 73 9.39 -7.66 -7.61
CA ARG A 73 9.52 -6.48 -8.48
C ARG A 73 8.38 -5.50 -8.23
N ALA A 74 8.71 -4.21 -8.20
CA ALA A 74 7.78 -3.10 -8.14
C ALA A 74 8.10 -2.10 -9.26
#